data_AF-A0A1X7RL02-F1
#
_entry.id   AF-A0A1X7RL02-F1
#
_cell.length_a   1.000
_cell.length_b   1.000
_cell.length_c   1.000
_cell.angle_alpha   90.00
_cell.angle_beta   90.00
_cell.angle_gamma   90.00
#
_symmetry.space_group_name_H-M   'P 1'
#
loop_
_entity.id
_entity.type
_entity.pdbx_description
1 polymer ?
#
loop_
_entity_poly.entity_id
_entity_poly.type
_entity_poly.pdbx_seq_one_letter_code
_entity_poly.pdbx_strand_id
1 'polypeptide(L)'
;MFVRRLYSNVNVVPSYWRLVRSFSSRHALFEKPLPPRVVIVESDITEAFLKGSGPGGQKINKTSSAVQLKHLPTGIVVKCQETRSRAQNRKLARRILGDRLEEMEKGPQSRTALKAERDRKKKASASKKSKRKYRELETGKTGEQELDTAAKEHGSTDDLIEGEGPAPADETKATGVN
;
A
#
# COMPACT_ATOMS: atom_id res chain seq x y z
N MET A 1 66.50 13.53 -11.84
CA MET A 1 65.65 12.36 -11.55
C MET A 1 65.12 12.50 -10.12
N PHE A 2 63.84 12.82 -9.92
CA PHE A 2 63.12 12.54 -8.66
C PHE A 2 61.62 12.60 -8.95
N VAL A 3 61.03 11.43 -9.18
CA VAL A 3 59.63 11.26 -9.55
C VAL A 3 58.78 11.35 -8.28
N ARG A 4 58.13 12.50 -8.06
CA ARG A 4 57.10 12.64 -7.01
C ARG A 4 55.83 11.94 -7.47
N ARG A 5 55.65 10.72 -6.97
CA ARG A 5 54.47 9.88 -7.16
C ARG A 5 53.26 10.55 -6.53
N LEU A 6 52.29 10.90 -7.37
CA LEU A 6 50.93 11.31 -7.00
C LEU A 6 50.29 10.18 -6.19
N TYR A 7 50.00 10.44 -4.92
CA TYR A 7 49.08 9.59 -4.15
C TYR A 7 47.66 10.04 -4.46
N SER A 8 47.03 9.30 -5.36
CA SER A 8 45.59 9.30 -5.59
C SER A 8 44.90 8.97 -4.28
N ASN A 9 44.17 9.94 -3.72
CA ASN A 9 43.40 9.77 -2.49
C ASN A 9 42.11 8.99 -2.80
N VAL A 10 42.25 7.68 -3.02
CA VAL A 10 41.12 6.76 -3.08
C VAL A 10 40.69 6.46 -1.65
N ASN A 11 39.58 7.06 -1.24
CA ASN A 11 38.86 6.75 -0.01
C ASN A 11 38.30 5.32 -0.11
N VAL A 12 39.15 4.31 0.14
CA VAL A 12 38.72 2.92 0.25
C VAL A 12 38.17 2.73 1.66
N VAL A 13 36.85 2.87 1.79
CA VAL A 13 36.14 2.54 3.03
C VAL A 13 36.11 1.01 3.18
N PRO A 14 36.63 0.42 4.28
CA PRO A 14 36.66 -1.03 4.47
C PRO A 14 35.27 -1.68 4.40
N SER A 15 35.17 -2.81 3.69
CA SER A 15 33.94 -3.57 3.41
C SER A 15 33.25 -4.18 4.64
N TYR A 16 33.86 -4.11 5.82
CA TYR A 16 33.31 -4.68 7.07
C TYR A 16 32.40 -3.73 7.88
N TRP A 17 32.18 -2.49 7.43
CA TRP A 17 31.43 -1.47 8.19
C TRP A 17 30.05 -1.11 7.61
N ARG A 18 29.43 -2.00 6.83
CA ARG A 18 28.13 -1.73 6.18
C ARG A 18 26.91 -2.19 6.99
N LEU A 19 26.92 -2.02 8.32
CA LEU A 19 25.77 -2.37 9.16
C LEU A 19 25.46 -1.42 10.32
N VAL A 20 25.99 -0.19 10.30
CA VAL A 20 25.48 0.84 11.22
C VAL A 20 24.29 1.52 10.54
N ARG A 21 23.09 0.95 10.71
CA ARG A 21 21.85 1.67 10.43
C ARG A 21 21.87 2.91 11.31
N SER A 22 22.20 4.07 10.74
CA SER A 22 22.22 5.34 11.47
C SER A 22 20.90 5.48 12.22
N PHE A 23 20.98 5.42 13.55
CA PHE A 23 19.84 5.62 14.43
C PHE A 23 19.52 7.12 14.40
N SER A 24 18.71 7.52 13.42
CA SER A 24 18.09 8.84 13.44
C SER A 24 16.96 8.79 14.46
N SER A 25 17.18 9.41 15.62
CA SER A 25 16.14 9.79 16.55
C SER A 25 15.22 10.79 15.85
N ARG A 26 14.23 10.28 15.12
CA ARG A 26 13.10 11.11 14.71
C ARG A 26 12.31 11.37 15.98
N HIS A 27 12.36 12.60 16.48
CA HIS A 27 11.39 13.07 17.47
C HIS A 27 10.01 12.69 16.94
N ALA A 28 9.32 11.81 17.67
CA ALA A 28 7.97 11.42 17.32
C ALA A 28 7.13 12.69 17.39
N LEU A 29 6.80 13.27 16.23
CA LEU A 29 5.81 14.32 16.18
C LEU A 29 4.52 13.68 16.68
N PHE A 30 4.15 13.98 17.93
CA PHE A 30 2.87 13.56 18.48
C PHE A 30 1.80 14.03 17.51
N GLU A 31 1.15 13.08 16.83
CA GLU A 31 0.03 13.41 15.96
C GLU A 31 -1.01 14.14 16.84
N LYS A 32 -1.43 15.33 16.41
CA LYS A 32 -2.45 16.09 17.17
C LYS A 32 -3.66 15.17 17.44
N PRO A 33 -4.15 15.10 18.69
CA PRO A 33 -5.28 14.25 19.03
C PRO A 33 -6.51 14.70 18.22
N LEU A 34 -7.38 13.75 17.90
CA LEU A 34 -8.62 14.08 17.18
C LEU A 34 -9.51 14.98 18.08
N PRO A 35 -10.10 16.05 17.55
CA PRO A 35 -10.86 17.04 18.34
C PRO A 35 -12.05 16.37 19.02
N PRO A 36 -12.40 16.65 20.29
CA PRO A 36 -13.39 15.88 21.07
C PRO A 36 -14.74 15.67 20.36
N ARG A 37 -15.42 14.56 20.65
CA ARG A 37 -16.74 14.26 20.07
C ARG A 37 -17.79 15.25 20.57
N VAL A 38 -18.72 15.64 19.69
CA VAL A 38 -19.87 16.46 20.05
C VAL A 38 -20.75 15.71 21.05
N VAL A 39 -21.11 16.38 22.14
CA VAL A 39 -22.06 15.88 23.15
C VAL A 39 -23.45 16.25 22.68
N ILE A 40 -24.31 15.26 22.48
CA ILE A 40 -25.70 15.48 22.06
C ILE A 40 -26.58 15.35 23.30
N VAL A 41 -27.47 16.33 23.51
CA VAL A 41 -28.44 16.32 24.61
C VAL A 41 -29.52 15.29 24.33
N GLU A 42 -29.90 14.49 25.34
CA GLU A 42 -30.89 13.42 25.15
C GLU A 42 -32.31 13.96 24.87
N SER A 43 -32.61 15.20 25.25
CA SER A 43 -33.90 15.87 24.98
C SER A 43 -34.18 16.09 23.49
N ASP A 44 -33.13 16.25 22.69
CA ASP A 44 -33.24 16.67 21.29
C ASP A 44 -33.33 15.47 20.34
N ILE A 45 -33.34 14.25 20.90
CA ILE A 45 -33.32 12.99 20.17
C ILE A 45 -34.60 12.22 20.42
N THR A 46 -35.26 11.80 19.35
CA THR A 46 -36.32 10.79 19.41
C THR A 46 -35.74 9.42 19.07
N GLU A 47 -35.87 8.46 19.98
CA GLU A 47 -35.46 7.07 19.77
C GLU A 47 -36.66 6.19 19.37
N ALA A 48 -36.52 5.44 18.28
CA ALA A 48 -37.50 4.43 17.85
C ALA A 48 -36.82 3.08 17.63
N PHE A 49 -37.52 1.99 17.99
CA PHE A 49 -37.03 0.62 17.84
C PHE A 49 -37.79 -0.09 16.74
N LEU A 50 -37.04 -0.59 15.77
CA LEU A 50 -37.58 -1.21 14.58
C LEU A 50 -37.16 -2.68 14.54
N LYS A 51 -37.93 -3.50 13.82
CA LYS A 51 -37.49 -4.83 13.41
C LYS A 51 -36.41 -4.68 12.34
N GLY A 52 -35.46 -5.62 12.31
CA GLY A 52 -34.44 -5.60 11.29
C GLY A 52 -35.03 -5.85 9.90
N SER A 53 -34.39 -5.30 8.88
CA SER A 53 -34.79 -5.49 7.48
C SER A 53 -33.82 -6.44 6.76
N GLY A 54 -34.32 -7.17 5.77
CA GLY A 54 -33.54 -8.03 4.87
C GLY A 54 -33.76 -9.55 5.06
N PRO A 55 -33.15 -10.38 4.21
CA PRO A 55 -33.16 -11.84 4.35
C PRO A 55 -32.33 -12.22 5.58
N GLY A 56 -32.95 -12.10 6.75
CA GLY A 56 -32.36 -12.38 8.04
C GLY A 56 -32.89 -13.67 8.65
N GLY A 57 -32.14 -14.21 9.61
CA GLY A 57 -32.62 -15.32 10.43
C GLY A 57 -33.74 -14.91 11.40
N GLN A 58 -34.25 -15.88 12.16
CA GLN A 58 -35.32 -15.68 13.14
C GLN A 58 -35.08 -14.50 14.08
N LYS A 59 -33.82 -14.26 14.47
CA LYS A 59 -33.47 -13.19 15.40
C LYS A 59 -33.75 -11.79 14.85
N ILE A 60 -33.48 -11.56 13.56
CA ILE A 60 -33.63 -10.26 12.88
C ILE A 60 -35.12 -9.91 12.72
N ASN A 61 -35.94 -10.90 12.37
CA ASN A 61 -37.36 -10.70 12.08
C ASN A 61 -38.22 -10.62 13.35
N LYS A 62 -37.85 -11.37 14.41
CA LYS A 62 -38.64 -11.42 15.65
C LYS A 62 -38.25 -10.33 16.65
N THR A 63 -36.96 -9.97 16.75
CA THR A 63 -36.48 -9.02 17.76
C THR A 63 -36.38 -7.60 17.19
N SER A 64 -36.90 -6.60 17.89
CA SER A 64 -36.73 -5.18 17.57
C SER A 64 -35.36 -4.65 18.02
N SER A 65 -34.29 -5.16 17.41
CA SER A 65 -32.91 -4.77 17.73
C SER A 65 -32.41 -3.56 16.93
N ALA A 66 -33.05 -3.21 15.82
CA ALA A 66 -32.66 -2.05 15.01
C ALA A 66 -33.09 -0.75 15.70
N VAL A 67 -32.21 0.25 15.68
CA VAL A 67 -32.44 1.55 16.32
C VAL A 67 -32.50 2.63 15.27
N GLN A 68 -33.54 3.45 15.32
CA GLN A 68 -33.66 4.68 14.56
C GLN A 68 -33.57 5.86 15.53
N LEU A 69 -32.67 6.79 15.27
CA LEU A 69 -32.55 8.05 15.99
C LEU A 69 -32.90 9.19 15.05
N LYS A 70 -33.74 10.11 15.52
CA LYS A 70 -34.04 11.37 14.85
C LYS A 70 -33.58 12.52 15.73
N HIS A 71 -32.77 13.41 15.18
CA HIS A 71 -32.45 14.69 15.81
C HIS A 71 -33.55 15.69 15.46
N LEU A 72 -34.24 16.23 16.46
CA LEU A 72 -35.38 17.13 16.28
C LEU A 72 -35.01 18.45 15.58
N PRO A 73 -33.96 19.20 16.01
CA PRO A 73 -33.70 20.53 15.45
C PRO A 73 -33.10 20.46 14.03
N THR A 74 -32.27 19.47 13.73
CA THR A 74 -31.66 19.32 12.39
C THR A 74 -32.49 18.43 11.44
N GLY A 75 -33.44 17.66 11.97
CA GLY A 75 -34.22 16.71 11.19
C GLY A 75 -33.45 15.47 10.70
N ILE A 76 -32.17 15.29 11.07
CA ILE A 76 -31.35 14.16 10.61
C ILE A 76 -31.87 12.86 11.23
N VAL A 77 -32.08 11.86 10.37
CA VAL A 77 -32.49 10.51 10.77
C VAL A 77 -31.36 9.52 10.48
N VAL A 78 -31.01 8.74 11.50
CA VAL A 78 -30.00 7.68 11.42
C VAL A 78 -30.64 6.36 11.79
N LYS A 79 -30.42 5.32 10.98
CA LYS A 79 -30.81 3.94 11.27
C LYS A 79 -29.55 3.11 11.48
N CYS A 80 -29.53 2.27 12.50
CA CYS A 80 -28.41 1.38 12.81
C CYS A 80 -28.91 -0.05 13.08
N GLN A 81 -28.36 -1.00 12.33
CA GLN A 81 -28.59 -2.43 12.45
C GLN A 81 -27.25 -3.17 12.27
N GLU A 82 -26.33 -2.97 13.21
CA GLU A 82 -24.99 -3.59 13.13
C GLU A 82 -24.93 -4.91 13.91
N THR A 83 -25.52 -4.92 15.11
CA THR A 83 -25.41 -6.05 16.04
C THR A 83 -26.77 -6.61 16.43
N ARG A 84 -26.78 -7.80 17.04
CA ARG A 84 -27.98 -8.40 17.64
C ARG A 84 -28.47 -7.69 18.92
N SER A 85 -27.65 -6.82 19.52
CA SER A 85 -27.94 -6.17 20.80
C SER A 85 -28.45 -4.74 20.60
N ARG A 86 -29.64 -4.46 21.13
CA ARG A 86 -30.27 -3.12 21.08
C ARG A 86 -29.42 -2.05 21.76
N ALA A 87 -28.80 -2.37 22.91
CA ALA A 87 -27.98 -1.41 23.65
C ALA A 87 -26.69 -1.03 22.89
N GLN A 88 -26.07 -1.99 22.20
CA GLN A 88 -24.92 -1.72 21.34
C GLN A 88 -25.33 -0.87 20.14
N ASN A 89 -26.43 -1.22 19.48
CA ASN A 89 -26.96 -0.44 18.36
C ASN A 89 -27.34 0.99 18.77
N ARG A 90 -27.87 1.21 19.98
CA ARG A 90 -28.14 2.56 20.52
C ARG A 90 -26.86 3.38 20.65
N LYS A 91 -25.80 2.80 21.23
CA LYS A 91 -24.49 3.46 21.36
C LYS A 91 -23.88 3.78 19.99
N LEU A 92 -23.99 2.85 19.04
CA LEU A 92 -23.50 3.04 17.67
C LEU A 92 -24.29 4.12 16.93
N ALA A 93 -25.61 4.09 17.00
CA ALA A 93 -26.48 5.09 16.39
C ALA A 93 -26.17 6.50 16.90
N ARG A 94 -25.92 6.69 18.20
CA ARG A 94 -25.51 7.99 18.76
C ARG A 94 -24.16 8.46 18.24
N ARG A 95 -23.20 7.55 18.09
CA ARG A 95 -21.90 7.87 17.48
C ARG A 95 -22.05 8.33 16.04
N ILE A 96 -22.83 7.60 15.24
CA ILE A 96 -23.07 7.93 13.82
C ILE A 96 -23.83 9.25 13.70
N LEU A 97 -24.81 9.50 14.58
CA LEU A 97 -25.55 10.77 14.60
C LEU A 97 -24.62 11.94 14.90
N GLY A 98 -23.76 11.82 15.91
CA GLY A 98 -22.78 12.85 16.25
C GLY A 98 -21.76 13.09 15.13
N ASP A 99 -21.28 12.02 14.50
CA ASP A 99 -20.36 12.13 13.36
C ASP A 99 -21.02 12.87 12.18
N ARG A 100 -22.32 12.62 11.90
CA ARG A 100 -23.07 13.35 10.85
C ARG A 100 -23.34 14.81 11.20
N LEU A 101 -23.68 15.11 12.45
CA LEU A 101 -23.88 16.49 12.91
C LEU A 101 -22.57 17.28 12.79
N GLU A 102 -21.46 16.69 13.22
CA GLU A 102 -20.14 17.33 13.11
C GLU A 102 -19.72 17.55 11.66
N GLU A 103 -20.03 16.61 10.76
CA GLU A 103 -19.77 16.77 9.32
C GLU A 103 -20.59 17.92 8.73
N MET A 104 -21.84 18.11 9.15
CA MET A 104 -22.67 19.23 8.73
C MET A 104 -22.14 20.58 9.25
N GLU A 105 -21.70 20.65 10.51
CA GLU A 105 -21.23 21.89 11.12
C GLU A 105 -19.82 22.30 10.66
N LYS A 106 -18.89 21.34 10.58
CA LYS A 106 -17.45 21.61 10.39
C LYS A 106 -16.92 21.17 9.02
N GLY A 107 -17.68 20.40 8.25
CA GLY A 107 -17.31 19.90 6.93
C GLY A 107 -15.90 19.26 6.89
N PRO A 108 -14.91 19.90 6.23
CA PRO A 108 -13.56 19.34 6.07
C PRO A 108 -12.76 19.25 7.37
N GLN A 109 -13.14 20.00 8.42
CA GLN A 109 -12.50 19.94 9.74
C GLN A 109 -13.15 18.92 10.68
N SER A 110 -14.14 18.17 10.20
CA SER A 110 -14.80 17.12 10.98
C SER A 110 -13.83 16.01 11.37
N ARG A 111 -14.08 15.35 12.51
CA ARG A 111 -13.27 14.21 12.96
C ARG A 111 -13.21 13.09 11.92
N THR A 112 -14.32 12.85 11.21
CA THR A 112 -14.43 11.82 10.17
C THR A 112 -13.52 12.13 8.99
N ALA A 113 -13.54 13.37 8.50
CA ALA A 113 -12.67 13.83 7.42
C ALA A 113 -11.18 13.75 7.82
N LEU A 114 -10.81 14.24 9.00
CA LEU A 114 -9.44 14.19 9.51
C LEU A 114 -8.94 12.75 9.67
N LYS A 115 -9.82 11.85 10.15
CA LYS A 115 -9.49 10.42 10.27
C LYS A 115 -9.31 9.78 8.91
N ALA A 116 -10.21 10.07 7.95
CA ALA A 116 -10.12 9.56 6.58
C ALA A 116 -8.84 10.03 5.88
N GLU A 117 -8.46 11.30 6.06
CA GLU A 117 -7.21 11.85 5.52
C GLU A 117 -5.98 11.16 6.12
N ARG A 118 -5.98 10.96 7.45
CA ARG A 118 -4.91 10.23 8.15
C ARG A 118 -4.78 8.80 7.61
N ASP A 119 -5.90 8.10 7.45
CA ASP A 119 -5.93 6.73 6.93
C ASP A 119 -5.46 6.68 5.47
N ARG A 120 -5.83 7.68 4.65
CA ARG A 120 -5.34 7.84 3.26
C ARG A 120 -3.82 8.04 3.23
N LYS A 121 -3.26 8.91 4.07
CA LYS A 121 -1.80 9.13 4.16
C LYS A 121 -1.05 7.88 4.60
N LYS A 122 -1.59 7.12 5.57
CA LYS A 122 -1.02 5.84 6.01
C LYS A 122 -1.01 4.81 4.88
N LYS A 123 -2.14 4.64 4.18
CA LYS A 123 -2.24 3.73 3.02
C LYS A 123 -1.30 4.12 1.88
N ALA A 124 -1.20 5.41 1.55
CA ALA A 124 -0.28 5.91 0.52
C ALA A 124 1.19 5.63 0.88
N SER A 125 1.57 5.84 2.14
CA SER A 125 2.92 5.57 2.63
C SER A 125 3.26 4.07 2.60
N ALA A 126 2.31 3.22 3.01
CA ALA A 126 2.45 1.77 2.93
C ALA A 126 2.59 1.29 1.48
N SER A 127 1.76 1.82 0.57
CA SER A 127 1.85 1.53 -0.86
C SER A 127 3.19 1.95 -1.45
N LYS A 128 3.69 3.16 -1.14
CA LYS A 128 5.00 3.65 -1.60
C LYS A 128 6.14 2.75 -1.12
N LYS A 129 6.10 2.32 0.14
CA LYS A 129 7.10 1.38 0.71
C LYS A 129 7.07 0.02 0.00
N SER A 130 5.86 -0.51 -0.22
CA SER A 130 5.66 -1.76 -0.95
C SER A 130 6.24 -1.67 -2.37
N LYS A 131 5.86 -0.64 -3.14
CA LYS A 131 6.37 -0.41 -4.50
C LYS A 131 7.89 -0.29 -4.56
N ARG A 132 8.52 0.41 -3.60
CA ARG A 132 9.99 0.51 -3.52
C ARG A 132 10.63 -0.87 -3.33
N LYS A 133 10.08 -1.69 -2.43
CA LYS A 133 10.59 -3.05 -2.16
C LYS A 133 10.52 -3.91 -3.42
N TYR A 134 9.38 -3.94 -4.10
CA TYR A 134 9.23 -4.75 -5.31
C TYR A 134 10.11 -4.25 -6.46
N ARG A 135 10.23 -2.93 -6.66
CA ARG A 135 11.13 -2.36 -7.68
C ARG A 135 12.59 -2.77 -7.45
N GLU A 136 13.05 -2.77 -6.19
CA GLU A 136 14.42 -3.16 -5.82
C GLU A 136 14.69 -4.65 -6.10
N LEU A 137 13.71 -5.52 -5.87
CA LEU A 137 13.81 -6.95 -6.21
C LEU A 137 13.84 -7.19 -7.72
N GLU A 138 13.03 -6.46 -8.50
CA GLU A 138 13.05 -6.57 -9.96
C GLU A 138 14.39 -6.12 -10.55
N THR A 139 14.93 -4.97 -10.10
CA THR A 139 16.25 -4.50 -10.56
C THR A 139 17.39 -5.45 -10.17
N GLY A 140 17.29 -6.12 -9.01
CA GLY A 140 18.27 -7.12 -8.59
C GLY A 140 18.25 -8.35 -9.50
N LYS A 141 17.06 -8.86 -9.82
CA LYS A 141 16.89 -9.99 -10.75
C LYS A 141 17.41 -9.68 -12.15
N THR A 142 17.11 -8.50 -12.68
CA THR A 142 17.61 -8.09 -14.00
C THR A 142 19.14 -7.99 -14.02
N GLY A 143 19.75 -7.42 -12.99
CA GLY A 143 21.21 -7.37 -12.87
C GLY A 143 21.86 -8.76 -12.74
N GLU A 144 21.23 -9.70 -12.03
CA GLU A 144 21.69 -11.10 -11.95
C GLU A 144 21.58 -11.82 -13.31
N GLN A 145 20.52 -11.56 -14.07
CA GLN A 145 20.32 -12.12 -15.42
C GLN A 145 21.30 -11.56 -16.44
N GLU A 146 21.60 -10.26 -16.39
CA GLU A 146 22.59 -9.58 -17.25
C GLU A 146 24.02 -10.09 -16.97
N LEU A 147 24.35 -10.38 -15.70
CA LEU A 147 25.64 -10.96 -15.34
C LEU A 147 25.79 -12.42 -15.81
N ASP A 148 24.73 -13.23 -15.73
CA ASP A 148 24.74 -14.63 -16.20
C ASP A 148 24.79 -14.73 -17.73
N THR A 149 24.16 -13.79 -18.46
CA THR A 149 24.25 -13.72 -19.92
C THR A 149 25.63 -13.24 -20.39
N ALA A 150 26.20 -12.20 -19.76
CA ALA A 150 27.56 -11.75 -20.06
C ALA A 150 28.63 -12.82 -19.76
N ALA A 151 28.45 -13.63 -18.70
CA ALA A 151 29.35 -14.75 -18.39
C ALA A 151 29.31 -15.88 -19.43
N LYS A 152 28.16 -16.11 -20.08
CA LYS A 152 28.04 -17.08 -21.19
C LYS A 152 28.67 -16.59 -22.49
N GLU A 153 28.60 -15.30 -22.78
CA GLU A 153 29.17 -14.73 -24.01
C GLU A 153 30.71 -14.67 -24.02
N HIS A 154 31.35 -14.63 -22.86
CA HIS A 154 32.81 -14.67 -22.73
C HIS A 154 33.41 -16.07 -22.58
N GLY A 155 32.59 -17.13 -22.55
CA GLY A 155 33.03 -18.51 -22.35
C GLY A 155 33.11 -19.37 -23.61
N SER A 156 32.88 -18.82 -24.81
CA SER A 156 32.75 -19.60 -26.06
C SER A 156 33.73 -19.21 -27.18
N THR A 157 34.94 -18.77 -26.85
CA THR A 157 36.01 -18.55 -27.85
C THR A 157 37.34 -19.11 -27.34
N ASP A 158 37.45 -20.43 -27.32
CA ASP A 158 38.73 -21.15 -27.37
C ASP A 158 38.43 -22.59 -27.80
N ASP A 159 38.18 -22.79 -29.10
CA ASP A 159 38.37 -24.10 -29.74
C ASP A 159 38.83 -23.90 -31.20
N LEU A 160 40.15 -23.96 -31.35
CA LEU A 160 41.00 -24.35 -32.49
C LEU A 160 40.79 -23.74 -33.89
N ILE A 161 41.88 -23.13 -34.37
CA ILE A 161 42.28 -22.97 -35.78
C ILE A 161 43.21 -24.13 -36.16
N GLU A 162 43.14 -24.53 -37.45
CA GLU A 162 44.13 -25.20 -38.35
C GLU A 162 43.52 -26.46 -39.01
N GLY A 163 43.50 -26.64 -40.33
CA GLY A 163 44.05 -25.90 -41.45
C GLY A 163 43.78 -26.62 -42.80
N GLU A 164 44.24 -25.97 -43.87
CA GLU A 164 44.44 -26.43 -45.26
C GLU A 164 43.23 -26.72 -46.18
N GLY A 165 43.11 -25.90 -47.23
CA GLY A 165 42.44 -26.27 -48.49
C GLY A 165 43.30 -27.23 -49.32
N PRO A 166 42.77 -27.82 -50.41
CA PRO A 166 42.62 -27.03 -51.64
C PRO A 166 41.38 -27.37 -52.50
N ALA A 167 41.03 -26.43 -53.39
CA ALA A 167 40.13 -26.62 -54.55
C ALA A 167 40.87 -27.36 -55.71
N PRO A 168 40.30 -27.67 -56.90
CA PRO A 168 38.93 -27.49 -57.42
C PRO A 168 38.36 -28.69 -58.26
N ALA A 169 37.17 -28.48 -58.87
CA ALA A 169 36.50 -29.19 -59.99
C ALA A 169 35.94 -30.61 -59.68
N ASP A 170 34.80 -31.07 -60.21
CA ASP A 170 34.23 -30.88 -61.54
C ASP A 170 32.71 -31.18 -61.58
N GLU A 171 32.12 -30.87 -62.72
CA GLU A 171 30.72 -30.82 -63.15
C GLU A 171 29.80 -32.06 -62.90
N THR A 172 28.49 -31.84 -62.71
CA THR A 172 27.42 -32.10 -63.72
C THR A 172 25.99 -32.19 -63.16
N LYS A 173 25.10 -31.39 -63.79
CA LYS A 173 23.69 -31.61 -64.20
C LYS A 173 22.68 -32.35 -63.27
N ALA A 174 21.54 -31.69 -63.00
CA ALA A 174 20.23 -31.98 -63.63
C ALA A 174 19.00 -31.77 -62.68
N THR A 175 18.07 -30.89 -63.11
CA THR A 175 16.58 -31.00 -63.01
C THR A 175 15.92 -31.00 -61.61
N GLY A 176 14.79 -30.34 -61.30
CA GLY A 176 13.77 -29.55 -62.02
C GLY A 176 12.85 -28.88 -60.97
N VAL A 177 12.32 -27.68 -61.21
CA VAL A 177 10.91 -27.41 -61.63
C VAL A 177 9.88 -28.35 -61.00
N ASN A 178 9.23 -27.95 -59.89
CA ASN A 178 7.94 -27.25 -59.85
C ASN A 178 7.58 -26.89 -58.40
#